data_AF-A0A847CA16-F1
#
_entry.id   AF-A0A847CA16-F1
#
_cell.length_a   1.000
_cell.length_b   1.000
_cell.length_c   1.000
_cell.angle_alpha   90.00
_cell.angle_beta   90.00
_cell.angle_gamma   90.00
#
_symmetry.space_group_name_H-M   'P 1'
#
loop_
_entity.id
_entity.type
_entity.pdbx_description
1 polymer ?
#
loop_
_entity_poly.entity_id
_entity_poly.type
_entity_poly.pdbx_seq_one_letter_code
_entity_poly.pdbx_strand_id
1 'polypeptide(L)'
;NYVMLEYNQPMHAFDYRNVKDKKIIVRQAKAGETIITLDGIERKLDDTMMVIADCEKPMAVAGVMGGEFSGIADDTTTIVFESACFNGINVRKTAKAIGLRTESSARFEKGLDPNNTLPAITRALELVELLDAGDIVSGLIDAKGDIKTMPTIPLEPERVNRFLGTDISTDEMVIILRKIEFTVDDKLNVTPPTFRADIEGFADVAEEIARFHGYDVIPNTIMSGVATARLTERQRFERELVNVCVESGLYEINPFSFMSAKELDNICVPQNSPLRRCVTISNPFGEDTSLMRSTAIPSMLTVLARNYNSRVPSAAMFEVATEFIPHASTNELPDENKKLIIGSYAKLDFYDIKGIIEAIAARFNIKELSFRAVSDNPTFHSGRTAEIFAGDTRLGILGELSPKAASNYGLKERTYIADLGVNELYSVCGATKRYKQLPKFPATTRDIALVCDDATESAYIEAKIRKACGGVLERLSVFDVYKGDKMEAGKKSIAYSLILRDKDKTLTDEEADAAIKRSLNALSEDGITLRS
;
A
#
# COMPACT_ATOMS: atom_id res chain seq x y z
N ASN A 1 -3.33 6.60 44.65
CA ASN A 1 -4.31 5.83 43.83
C ASN A 1 -5.74 6.35 43.95
N TYR A 2 -6.37 6.36 45.13
CA TYR A 2 -7.76 6.82 45.27
C TYR A 2 -7.98 8.25 44.72
N VAL A 3 -7.17 9.21 45.16
CA VAL A 3 -7.24 10.61 44.67
C VAL A 3 -7.01 10.72 43.16
N MET A 4 -6.16 9.86 42.58
CA MET A 4 -5.98 9.82 41.13
C MET A 4 -7.25 9.39 40.41
N LEU A 5 -8.08 8.52 40.99
CA LEU A 5 -9.36 8.14 40.39
C LEU A 5 -10.43 9.21 40.63
N GLU A 6 -10.45 9.81 41.82
CA GLU A 6 -11.43 10.84 42.21
C GLU A 6 -11.21 12.17 41.46
N TYR A 7 -9.95 12.62 41.35
CA TYR A 7 -9.57 13.91 40.74
C TYR A 7 -8.94 13.77 39.36
N ASN A 8 -8.71 12.55 38.85
CA ASN A 8 -7.91 12.32 37.64
C ASN A 8 -6.47 12.87 37.72
N GLN A 9 -5.94 13.07 38.92
CA GLN A 9 -4.59 13.60 39.18
C GLN A 9 -3.68 12.50 39.73
N PRO A 10 -2.76 11.94 38.93
CA PRO A 10 -1.74 11.05 39.45
C PRO A 10 -0.95 11.74 40.55
N MET A 11 -0.71 10.99 41.61
CA MET A 11 0.06 11.42 42.77
C MET A 11 1.04 10.34 43.14
N HIS A 12 2.17 10.77 43.70
CA HIS A 12 3.16 9.88 44.24
C HIS A 12 3.52 10.28 45.67
N ALA A 13 4.18 9.37 46.38
CA ALA A 13 4.54 9.57 47.77
C ALA A 13 5.96 9.06 47.96
N PHE A 14 6.82 9.92 48.47
CA PHE A 14 8.22 9.62 48.75
C PHE A 14 8.43 9.43 50.24
N ASP A 15 9.26 8.45 50.63
CA ASP A 15 9.77 8.40 51.99
C ASP A 15 10.74 9.56 52.22
N TYR A 16 10.41 10.44 53.18
CA TYR A 16 11.20 11.63 53.46
C TYR A 16 12.64 11.30 53.87
N ARG A 17 12.90 10.14 54.46
CA ARG A 17 14.24 9.67 54.84
C ARG A 17 15.13 9.48 53.62
N ASN A 18 14.55 9.05 52.51
CA ASN A 18 15.24 8.72 51.26
C ASN A 18 15.45 9.93 50.33
N VAL A 19 14.85 11.09 50.64
CA VAL A 19 15.15 12.35 49.94
C VAL A 19 16.46 12.92 50.48
N LYS A 20 17.57 12.74 49.74
CA LYS A 20 18.87 13.25 50.17
C LYS A 20 18.90 14.77 50.21
N ASP A 21 19.56 15.32 51.23
CA ASP A 21 19.64 16.76 51.54
C ASP A 21 18.28 17.49 51.62
N LYS A 22 17.18 16.73 51.71
CA LYS A 22 15.79 17.22 51.75
C LYS A 22 15.45 18.15 50.58
N LYS A 23 16.04 17.88 49.41
CA LYS A 23 15.84 18.64 48.17
C LYS A 23 15.31 17.74 47.07
N ILE A 24 14.26 18.22 46.41
CA ILE A 24 13.71 17.61 45.19
C ILE A 24 14.09 18.49 44.01
N ILE A 25 14.72 17.90 43.01
CA ILE A 25 15.22 18.54 41.80
C ILE A 25 14.52 17.90 40.61
N VAL A 26 13.63 18.64 39.95
CA VAL A 26 13.01 18.24 38.70
C VAL A 26 13.91 18.69 37.55
N ARG A 27 14.46 17.74 36.80
CA ARG A 27 15.42 18.03 35.71
C ARG A 27 15.33 16.99 34.60
N GLN A 28 15.99 17.29 33.48
CA GLN A 28 16.30 16.26 32.49
C GLN A 28 17.27 15.23 33.08
N ALA A 29 17.12 13.97 32.67
CA ALA A 29 18.08 12.94 32.96
C ALA A 29 19.41 13.24 32.26
N LYS A 30 20.51 12.73 32.81
CA LYS A 30 21.81 12.75 32.11
C LYS A 30 21.83 11.59 31.13
N ALA A 31 22.49 11.77 29.98
CA ALA A 31 22.63 10.69 29.00
C ALA A 31 23.30 9.46 29.63
N GLY A 32 22.59 8.32 29.61
CA GLY A 32 23.06 7.06 30.20
C GLY A 32 22.85 6.93 31.70
N GLU A 33 22.15 7.88 32.34
CA GLU A 33 21.73 7.78 33.74
C GLU A 33 20.80 6.58 33.94
N THR A 34 20.89 5.89 35.08
CA THR A 34 20.06 4.70 35.35
C THR A 34 19.19 4.89 36.58
N ILE A 35 18.05 4.21 36.58
CA ILE A 35 17.12 4.12 37.71
C ILE A 35 16.55 2.71 37.79
N ILE A 36 16.40 2.17 38.99
CA ILE A 36 15.62 0.96 39.24
C ILE A 36 14.19 1.41 39.59
N THR A 37 13.22 1.04 38.76
CA THR A 37 11.80 1.38 38.99
C THR A 37 11.17 0.42 40.00
N LEU A 38 9.99 0.76 40.52
CA LEU A 38 9.24 -0.05 41.52
C LEU A 38 8.93 -1.51 41.10
N ASP A 39 9.09 -1.84 39.82
CA ASP A 39 9.00 -3.22 39.29
C ASP A 39 10.32 -4.01 39.39
N GLY A 40 11.36 -3.43 39.99
CA GLY A 40 12.69 -4.02 40.15
C GLY A 40 13.54 -4.02 38.88
N ILE A 41 13.08 -3.36 37.81
CA ILE A 41 13.79 -3.34 36.52
C ILE A 41 14.70 -2.11 36.45
N GLU A 42 15.98 -2.31 36.14
CA GLU A 42 16.90 -1.22 35.84
C GLU A 42 16.62 -0.64 34.43
N ARG A 43 16.46 0.67 34.36
CA ARG A 43 16.14 1.40 33.12
C ARG A 43 17.22 2.43 32.84
N LYS A 44 17.70 2.45 31.59
CA LYS A 44 18.59 3.49 31.07
C LYS A 44 17.78 4.68 30.59
N LEU A 45 18.19 5.87 31.00
CA LEU A 45 17.56 7.14 30.67
C LEU A 45 18.45 7.92 29.69
N ASP A 46 17.80 8.73 28.85
CA ASP A 46 18.48 9.67 27.96
C ASP A 46 18.14 11.12 28.33
N ASP A 47 18.86 12.07 27.72
CA ASP A 47 18.75 13.51 28.01
C ASP A 47 17.42 14.15 27.56
N THR A 48 16.55 13.39 26.89
CA THR A 48 15.20 13.83 26.55
C THR A 48 14.18 13.50 27.64
N MET A 49 14.51 12.61 28.58
CA MET A 49 13.61 12.15 29.64
C MET A 49 13.65 13.09 30.85
N MET A 50 12.48 13.34 31.46
CA MET A 50 12.37 14.09 32.71
C MET A 50 12.41 13.15 33.93
N VAL A 51 13.14 13.55 34.96
CA VAL A 51 13.24 12.83 36.23
C VAL A 51 12.97 13.75 37.40
N ILE A 52 12.47 13.14 38.47
CA ILE A 52 12.46 13.72 39.81
C ILE A 52 13.68 13.12 40.52
N ALA A 53 14.61 13.94 40.94
CA ALA A 53 15.88 13.52 41.54
C ALA A 53 16.10 14.21 42.88
N ASP A 54 16.98 13.63 43.71
CA ASP A 54 17.62 14.36 44.80
C ASP A 54 18.94 15.00 44.33
N CYS A 55 19.78 15.43 45.26
CA CYS A 55 21.09 16.02 44.93
C CYS A 55 22.09 15.03 44.30
N GLU A 56 21.84 13.72 44.34
CA GLU A 56 22.76 12.69 43.84
C GLU A 56 22.19 11.88 42.67
N LYS A 57 20.93 11.42 42.76
CA LYS A 57 20.38 10.41 41.85
C LYS A 57 18.88 10.60 41.55
N PRO A 58 18.38 10.02 40.44
CA PRO A 58 16.95 9.97 40.16
C PRO A 58 16.19 9.17 41.21
N MET A 59 15.04 9.70 41.59
CA MET A 59 14.08 9.08 42.50
C MET A 59 12.83 8.60 41.78
N ALA A 60 12.47 9.18 40.64
CA ALA A 60 11.36 8.74 39.80
C ALA A 60 11.56 9.17 38.34
N VAL A 61 10.97 8.41 37.42
CA VAL A 61 10.77 8.85 36.03
C VAL A 61 9.49 9.69 36.00
N ALA A 62 9.64 10.98 35.73
CA ALA A 62 8.59 11.98 35.93
C ALA A 62 7.31 11.63 35.15
N GLY A 63 6.18 11.51 35.86
CA GLY A 63 4.89 11.18 35.28
C GLY A 63 4.74 9.74 34.79
N VAL A 64 5.76 8.88 34.92
CA VAL A 64 5.71 7.48 34.46
C VAL A 64 5.71 6.51 35.64
N MET A 65 6.78 6.47 36.44
CA MET A 65 6.93 5.49 37.52
C MET A 65 7.91 5.97 38.59
N GLY A 66 7.59 5.66 39.86
CA GLY A 66 8.50 5.84 40.98
C GLY A 66 9.72 4.92 40.93
N GLY A 67 10.81 5.35 41.54
CA GLY A 67 11.98 4.52 41.79
C GLY A 67 11.74 3.58 42.98
N GLU A 68 12.42 2.44 42.99
CA GLU A 68 12.32 1.46 44.07
C GLU A 68 12.77 2.05 45.42
N PHE A 69 13.92 2.73 45.43
CA PHE A 69 14.56 3.22 46.66
C PHE A 69 13.94 4.47 47.27
N SER A 70 13.00 5.10 46.58
CA SER A 70 12.34 6.33 47.02
C SER A 70 10.92 6.10 47.53
N GLY A 71 10.39 4.89 47.35
CA GLY A 71 9.05 4.48 47.77
C GLY A 71 8.88 4.32 49.29
N ILE A 72 7.63 4.14 49.70
CA ILE A 72 7.21 3.90 51.08
C ILE A 72 7.53 2.44 51.46
N ALA A 73 8.07 2.24 52.66
CA ALA A 73 8.34 0.95 53.29
C ALA A 73 7.49 0.78 54.57
N ASP A 74 7.46 -0.43 55.14
CA ASP A 74 6.67 -0.76 56.34
C ASP A 74 7.05 0.10 57.57
N ASP A 75 8.26 0.63 57.61
CA ASP A 75 8.80 1.46 58.69
C ASP A 75 8.82 2.97 58.37
N THR A 76 8.20 3.40 57.27
CA THR A 76 8.13 4.82 56.89
C THR A 76 7.27 5.61 57.87
N THR A 77 7.88 6.61 58.53
CA THR A 77 7.19 7.48 59.51
C THR A 77 6.87 8.87 58.96
N THR A 78 7.45 9.27 57.82
CA THR A 78 7.31 10.62 57.28
C THR A 78 7.30 10.57 55.76
N ILE A 79 6.25 11.13 55.16
CA ILE A 79 5.95 11.03 53.73
C ILE A 79 5.93 12.43 53.12
N VAL A 80 6.43 12.55 51.89
CA VAL A 80 6.24 13.73 51.04
C VAL A 80 5.33 13.35 49.89
N PHE A 81 4.17 14.01 49.78
CA PHE A 81 3.30 13.85 48.63
C PHE A 81 3.76 14.69 47.44
N GLU A 82 3.71 14.08 46.26
CA GLU A 82 3.91 14.70 44.97
C GLU A 82 2.56 14.82 44.25
N SER A 83 2.21 16.02 43.84
CA SER A 83 1.13 16.31 42.89
C SER A 83 1.68 17.27 41.84
N ALA A 84 1.92 16.77 40.64
CA ALA A 84 2.60 17.50 39.58
C ALA A 84 1.84 17.42 38.26
N CYS A 85 2.12 18.34 37.33
CA CYS A 85 1.63 18.30 35.96
C CYS A 85 2.81 18.35 34.99
N PHE A 86 3.02 17.25 34.26
CA PHE A 86 4.12 17.10 33.32
C PHE A 86 3.68 17.35 31.87
N ASN A 87 4.64 17.68 31.00
CA ASN A 87 4.38 17.77 29.56
C ASN A 87 4.01 16.40 28.99
N GLY A 88 2.78 16.26 28.47
CA GLY A 88 2.26 14.98 28.00
C GLY A 88 3.04 14.35 26.84
N ILE A 89 3.61 15.16 25.94
CA ILE A 89 4.46 14.67 24.84
C ILE A 89 5.73 14.04 25.39
N ASN A 90 6.36 14.69 26.38
CA ASN A 90 7.55 14.17 27.05
C ASN A 90 7.25 12.84 27.76
N VAL A 91 6.16 12.78 28.53
CA VAL A 91 5.74 11.56 29.24
C VAL A 91 5.47 10.42 28.25
N ARG A 92 4.74 10.70 27.15
CA ARG A 92 4.44 9.69 26.11
C ARG A 92 5.70 9.13 25.46
N LYS A 93 6.64 10.01 25.08
CA LYS A 93 7.92 9.60 24.47
C LYS A 93 8.74 8.77 25.45
N THR A 94 8.84 9.22 26.70
CA THR A 94 9.57 8.53 27.78
C THR A 94 8.98 7.14 28.05
N ALA A 95 7.66 7.06 28.29
CA ALA A 95 6.94 5.81 28.52
C ALA A 95 7.13 4.79 27.37
N LYS A 96 7.06 5.26 26.12
CA LYS A 96 7.31 4.42 24.93
C LYS A 96 8.77 3.96 24.84
N ALA A 97 9.73 4.87 25.07
CA ALA A 97 11.16 4.58 24.97
C ALA A 97 11.60 3.54 26.01
N ILE A 98 11.08 3.62 27.24
CA ILE A 98 11.38 2.64 28.29
C ILE A 98 10.44 1.43 28.28
N GLY A 99 9.44 1.39 27.38
CA GLY A 99 8.51 0.27 27.25
C GLY A 99 7.58 0.08 28.46
N LEU A 100 7.17 1.16 29.12
CA LEU A 100 6.36 1.12 30.33
C LEU A 100 5.14 2.04 30.22
N ARG A 101 3.94 1.46 30.27
CA ARG A 101 2.68 2.22 30.31
C ARG A 101 2.00 2.01 31.66
N THR A 102 1.85 3.08 32.42
CA THR A 102 1.24 3.06 33.76
C THR A 102 -0.06 3.87 33.78
N GLU A 103 -0.84 3.73 34.85
CA GLU A 103 -2.02 4.58 35.10
C GLU A 103 -1.67 6.07 35.15
N SER A 104 -0.46 6.40 35.63
CA SER A 104 0.08 7.76 35.65
C SER A 104 0.41 8.23 34.22
N SER A 105 1.22 7.47 33.49
CA SER A 105 1.67 7.88 32.15
C SER A 105 0.50 8.01 31.17
N ALA A 106 -0.49 7.13 31.26
CA ALA A 106 -1.69 7.14 30.43
C ALA A 106 -2.59 8.37 30.65
N ARG A 107 -2.50 9.01 31.83
CA ARG A 107 -3.20 10.26 32.15
C ARG A 107 -2.39 11.48 31.74
N PHE A 108 -1.13 11.55 32.17
CA PHE A 108 -0.26 12.67 31.82
C PHE A 108 -0.04 12.80 30.30
N GLU A 109 0.01 11.69 29.54
CA GLU A 109 0.17 11.75 28.08
C GLU A 109 -0.96 12.48 27.36
N LYS A 110 -2.15 12.59 27.99
CA LYS A 110 -3.33 13.29 27.44
C LYS A 110 -3.35 14.78 27.79
N GLY A 111 -2.43 15.25 28.64
CA GLY A 111 -2.46 16.60 29.20
C GLY A 111 -3.46 16.67 30.36
N LEU A 112 -2.96 16.93 31.57
CA LEU A 112 -3.78 17.17 32.75
C LEU A 112 -3.86 18.66 33.05
N ASP A 113 -4.89 19.06 33.77
CA ASP A 113 -5.05 20.44 34.23
C ASP A 113 -4.01 20.76 35.30
N PRO A 114 -3.08 21.71 35.05
CA PRO A 114 -2.12 22.14 36.08
C PRO A 114 -2.80 22.69 37.33
N ASN A 115 -4.00 23.26 37.21
CA ASN A 115 -4.75 23.85 38.33
C ASN A 115 -5.34 22.80 39.28
N ASN A 116 -5.42 21.54 38.84
CA ASN A 116 -5.96 20.44 39.64
C ASN A 116 -4.94 19.84 40.62
N THR A 117 -3.66 20.22 40.51
CA THR A 117 -2.58 19.71 41.38
C THR A 117 -2.80 20.07 42.86
N LEU A 118 -3.21 21.30 43.14
CA LEU A 118 -3.44 21.81 44.50
C LEU A 118 -4.70 21.23 45.17
N PRO A 119 -5.88 21.19 44.50
CA PRO A 119 -7.04 20.48 45.03
C PRO A 119 -6.75 19.00 45.33
N ALA A 120 -6.05 18.30 44.45
CA ALA A 120 -5.74 16.89 44.63
C ALA A 120 -4.82 16.64 45.83
N ILE A 121 -3.76 17.44 46.03
CA ILE A 121 -2.89 17.27 47.20
C ILE A 121 -3.63 17.58 48.50
N THR A 122 -4.48 18.61 48.50
CA THR A 122 -5.30 18.97 49.67
C THR A 122 -6.26 17.84 50.02
N ARG A 123 -6.87 17.21 49.01
CA ARG A 123 -7.74 16.05 49.20
C ARG A 123 -6.96 14.85 49.76
N ALA A 124 -5.75 14.60 49.28
CA ALA A 124 -4.91 13.52 49.81
C ALA A 124 -4.61 13.73 51.30
N LEU A 125 -4.28 14.97 51.69
CA LEU A 125 -4.03 15.35 53.08
C LEU A 125 -5.28 15.23 53.95
N GLU A 126 -6.44 15.69 53.45
CA GLU A 126 -7.73 15.52 54.14
C GLU A 126 -8.03 14.03 54.40
N LEU A 127 -7.77 13.15 53.42
CA LEU A 127 -7.97 11.71 53.61
C LEU A 127 -7.02 11.11 54.65
N VAL A 128 -5.80 11.63 54.78
CA VAL A 128 -4.86 11.18 55.83
C VAL A 128 -5.42 11.50 57.22
N GLU A 129 -5.97 12.70 57.42
CA GLU A 129 -6.60 13.08 58.69
C GLU A 129 -7.89 12.30 58.95
N LEU A 130 -8.77 12.18 57.95
CA LEU A 130 -10.06 11.48 58.09
C LEU A 130 -9.89 9.98 58.42
N LEU A 131 -8.82 9.37 57.94
CA LEU A 131 -8.50 7.96 58.19
C LEU A 131 -7.65 7.75 59.44
N ASP A 132 -7.31 8.83 60.16
CA ASP A 132 -6.38 8.79 61.32
C ASP A 132 -5.05 8.09 60.96
N ALA A 133 -4.58 8.30 59.72
CA ALA A 133 -3.41 7.62 59.17
C ALA A 133 -2.10 8.37 59.44
N GLY A 134 -2.18 9.61 59.96
CA GLY A 134 -1.03 10.43 60.35
C GLY A 134 -1.40 11.90 60.52
N ASP A 135 -0.43 12.67 61.04
CA ASP A 135 -0.57 14.11 61.23
C ASP A 135 -0.01 14.89 60.05
N ILE A 136 -0.73 15.93 59.59
CA ILE A 136 -0.22 16.84 58.57
C ILE A 136 0.83 17.76 59.21
N VAL A 137 2.09 17.55 58.84
CA VAL A 137 3.18 18.46 59.19
C VAL A 137 3.16 19.65 58.23
N SER A 138 3.05 20.87 58.76
CA SER A 138 2.86 22.09 57.95
C SER A 138 3.94 22.29 56.89
N GLY A 139 3.53 22.60 55.65
CA GLY A 139 4.42 23.02 54.56
C GLY A 139 3.90 22.58 53.20
N LEU A 140 3.53 23.54 52.34
CA LEU A 140 3.20 23.30 50.94
C LEU A 140 4.24 24.01 50.08
N ILE A 141 4.85 23.28 49.15
CA ILE A 141 5.72 23.85 48.12
C ILE A 141 4.95 23.84 46.80
N ASP A 142 4.48 25.01 46.39
CA ASP A 142 3.77 25.20 45.12
C ASP A 142 4.69 25.89 44.11
N ALA A 143 5.40 25.10 43.31
CA ALA A 143 6.31 25.58 42.27
C ALA A 143 5.57 25.72 40.94
N LYS A 144 5.03 26.92 40.68
CA LYS A 144 4.29 27.20 39.44
C LYS A 144 5.22 27.56 38.29
N GLY A 145 5.05 26.86 37.17
CA GLY A 145 5.62 27.25 35.88
C GLY A 145 4.72 28.25 35.13
N ASP A 146 4.99 28.41 33.84
CA ASP A 146 4.12 29.16 32.94
C ASP A 146 2.86 28.32 32.61
N ILE A 147 1.74 28.65 33.24
CA ILE A 147 0.46 27.97 33.05
C ILE A 147 -0.28 28.67 31.91
N LYS A 148 -0.54 27.94 30.82
CA LYS A 148 -1.29 28.44 29.66
C LYS A 148 -2.63 29.01 30.12
N THR A 149 -2.89 30.27 29.79
CA THR A 149 -4.22 30.88 29.97
C THR A 149 -5.18 30.34 28.92
N MET A 150 -6.41 30.06 29.33
CA MET A 150 -7.43 29.55 28.40
C MET A 150 -7.80 30.63 27.38
N PRO A 151 -7.95 30.28 26.10
CA PRO A 151 -8.30 31.26 25.08
C PRO A 151 -9.71 31.80 25.29
N THR A 152 -9.93 33.05 24.89
CA THR A 152 -11.26 33.64 24.80
C THR A 152 -11.66 33.62 23.33
N ILE A 153 -12.72 32.87 23.01
CA ILE A 153 -13.15 32.58 21.65
C ILE A 153 -14.52 33.23 21.43
N PRO A 154 -14.72 34.07 20.40
CA PRO A 154 -16.03 34.63 20.11
C PRO A 154 -17.00 33.54 19.64
N LEU A 155 -18.18 33.45 20.27
CA LEU A 155 -19.29 32.64 19.79
C LEU A 155 -20.08 33.43 18.75
N GLU A 156 -20.05 32.93 17.51
CA GLU A 156 -20.75 33.49 16.36
C GLU A 156 -21.87 32.52 15.93
N PRO A 157 -23.11 32.63 16.47
CA PRO A 157 -24.15 31.62 16.27
C PRO A 157 -24.47 31.33 14.80
N GLU A 158 -24.52 32.36 13.96
CA GLU A 158 -24.75 32.21 12.52
C GLU A 158 -23.64 31.41 11.82
N ARG A 159 -22.39 31.60 12.26
CA ARG A 159 -21.23 30.88 11.72
C ARG A 159 -21.24 29.43 12.20
N VAL A 160 -21.59 29.18 13.46
CA VAL A 160 -21.76 27.83 14.01
C VAL A 160 -22.84 27.08 13.24
N ASN A 161 -24.04 27.65 13.10
CA ASN A 161 -25.15 27.03 12.37
C ASN A 161 -24.81 26.77 10.90
N ARG A 162 -24.11 27.70 10.24
CA ARG A 162 -23.64 27.50 8.86
C ARG A 162 -22.62 26.37 8.76
N PHE A 163 -21.72 26.27 9.74
CA PHE A 163 -20.68 25.24 9.75
C PHE A 163 -21.25 23.84 10.02
N LEU A 164 -22.21 23.76 10.95
CA LEU A 164 -22.85 22.50 11.35
C LEU A 164 -24.03 22.09 10.45
N GLY A 165 -24.58 23.03 9.66
CA GLY A 165 -25.81 22.79 8.90
C GLY A 165 -27.05 22.71 9.80
N THR A 166 -27.08 23.47 10.89
CA THR A 166 -28.11 23.43 11.92
C THR A 166 -28.85 24.77 12.04
N ASP A 167 -29.91 24.81 12.86
CA ASP A 167 -30.64 26.04 13.24
C ASP A 167 -30.80 26.10 14.77
N ILE A 168 -29.68 25.94 15.48
CA ILE A 168 -29.62 25.97 16.95
C ILE A 168 -29.73 27.43 17.38
N SER A 169 -30.61 27.72 18.35
CA SER A 169 -30.74 29.08 18.88
C SER A 169 -29.50 29.49 19.70
N THR A 170 -29.17 30.78 19.73
CA THR A 170 -28.08 31.31 20.56
C THR A 170 -28.22 30.91 22.02
N ASP A 171 -29.43 30.98 22.58
CA ASP A 171 -29.70 30.61 23.97
C ASP A 171 -29.38 29.14 24.25
N GLU A 172 -29.74 28.24 23.33
CA GLU A 172 -29.41 26.82 23.44
C GLU A 172 -27.91 26.58 23.38
N MET A 173 -27.19 27.23 22.47
CA MET A 173 -25.71 27.15 22.40
C MET A 173 -25.08 27.58 23.72
N VAL A 174 -25.54 28.70 24.30
CA VAL A 174 -25.04 29.20 25.59
C VAL A 174 -25.37 28.25 26.75
N ILE A 175 -26.58 27.66 26.77
CA ILE A 175 -26.95 26.65 27.77
C ILE A 175 -26.05 25.43 27.69
N ILE A 176 -25.78 24.93 26.48
CA ILE A 176 -24.89 23.79 26.26
C ILE A 176 -23.51 24.10 26.82
N LEU A 177 -22.90 25.21 26.40
CA LEU A 177 -21.55 25.60 26.80
C LEU A 177 -21.44 25.82 28.31
N ARG A 178 -22.42 26.48 28.94
CA ARG A 178 -22.42 26.69 30.39
C ARG A 178 -22.59 25.40 31.19
N LYS A 179 -23.35 24.42 30.68
CA LYS A 179 -23.49 23.09 31.33
C LYS A 179 -22.18 22.32 31.40
N ILE A 180 -21.24 22.61 30.51
CA ILE A 180 -19.88 22.06 30.51
C ILE A 180 -18.82 23.04 31.04
N GLU A 181 -19.27 23.99 31.87
CA GLU A 181 -18.42 24.92 32.62
C GLU A 181 -17.66 25.94 31.76
N PHE A 182 -18.06 26.14 30.50
CA PHE A 182 -17.52 27.26 29.72
C PHE A 182 -18.15 28.55 30.26
N THR A 183 -17.31 29.56 30.46
CA THR A 183 -17.77 30.90 30.79
C THR A 183 -18.20 31.60 29.51
N VAL A 184 -19.40 32.18 29.50
CA VAL A 184 -19.91 32.99 28.38
C VAL A 184 -20.24 34.38 28.89
N ASP A 185 -19.53 35.39 28.40
CA ASP A 185 -19.72 36.80 28.78
C ASP A 185 -20.88 37.48 28.01
N ASP A 186 -21.21 38.73 28.38
CA ASP A 186 -22.29 39.52 27.76
C ASP A 186 -22.07 39.84 26.27
N LYS A 187 -20.83 39.70 25.79
CA LYS A 187 -20.45 39.90 24.39
C LYS A 187 -20.36 38.57 23.62
N LEU A 188 -20.84 37.48 24.20
CA LEU A 188 -20.76 36.12 23.65
C LEU A 188 -19.32 35.64 23.43
N ASN A 189 -18.37 36.11 24.22
CA ASN A 189 -17.07 35.46 24.27
C ASN A 189 -17.12 34.28 25.21
N VAL A 190 -16.53 33.18 24.76
CA VAL A 190 -16.51 31.90 25.45
C VAL A 190 -15.10 31.59 25.90
N THR A 191 -14.95 31.24 27.18
CA THR A 191 -13.69 30.77 27.75
C THR A 191 -13.90 29.36 28.33
N PRO A 192 -13.18 28.34 27.82
CA PRO A 192 -13.28 26.99 28.33
C PRO A 192 -12.70 26.88 29.75
N PRO A 193 -13.13 25.90 30.55
CA PRO A 193 -12.53 25.61 31.83
C PRO A 193 -11.09 25.10 31.66
N THR A 194 -10.27 25.22 32.71
CA THR A 194 -8.83 24.91 32.66
C THR A 194 -8.51 23.45 32.37
N PHE A 195 -9.43 22.54 32.65
CA PHE A 195 -9.29 21.12 32.32
C PHE A 195 -9.56 20.77 30.85
N ARG A 196 -9.98 21.74 30.03
CA ARG A 196 -10.23 21.58 28.59
C ARG A 196 -9.13 22.21 27.73
N ALA A 197 -7.92 21.70 27.89
CA ALA A 197 -6.74 22.16 27.14
C ALA A 197 -6.82 21.92 25.62
N ASP A 198 -7.76 21.08 25.18
CA ASP A 198 -8.08 20.76 23.79
C ASP A 198 -8.84 21.87 23.04
N ILE A 199 -9.44 22.83 23.76
CA ILE A 199 -10.20 23.93 23.16
C ILE A 199 -9.26 25.06 22.77
N GLU A 200 -9.01 25.23 21.47
CA GLU A 200 -8.10 26.25 20.93
C GLU A 200 -8.80 27.26 20.01
N GLY A 201 -9.94 26.92 19.42
CA GLY A 201 -10.64 27.82 18.51
C GLY A 201 -12.09 27.48 18.20
N PHE A 202 -12.59 28.14 17.15
CA PHE A 202 -13.99 28.08 16.72
C PHE A 202 -14.50 26.64 16.47
N ALA A 203 -13.68 25.79 15.84
CA ALA A 203 -14.09 24.44 15.49
C ALA A 203 -14.38 23.58 16.74
N ASP A 204 -13.59 23.75 17.80
CA ASP A 204 -13.74 22.99 19.05
C ASP A 204 -14.99 23.43 19.80
N VAL A 205 -15.28 24.73 19.82
CA VAL A 205 -16.54 25.26 20.36
C VAL A 205 -17.75 24.75 19.57
N ALA A 206 -17.67 24.73 18.24
CA ALA A 206 -18.72 24.19 17.39
C ALA A 206 -18.92 22.68 17.59
N GLU A 207 -17.84 21.92 17.79
CA GLU A 207 -17.89 20.49 18.13
C GLU A 207 -18.65 20.27 19.44
N GLU A 208 -18.35 21.03 20.49
CA GLU A 208 -19.03 20.90 21.78
C GLU A 208 -20.53 21.21 21.68
N ILE A 209 -20.90 22.24 20.91
CA ILE A 209 -22.30 22.55 20.62
C ILE A 209 -22.96 21.38 19.89
N ALA A 210 -22.35 20.89 18.82
CA ALA A 210 -22.89 19.79 18.03
C ALA A 210 -23.03 18.49 18.84
N ARG A 211 -22.04 18.17 19.68
CA ARG A 211 -21.98 16.94 20.48
C ARG A 211 -23.10 16.87 21.51
N PHE A 212 -23.42 17.99 22.16
CA PHE A 212 -24.50 18.05 23.15
C PHE A 212 -25.88 18.36 22.57
N HIS A 213 -25.94 19.01 21.41
CA HIS A 213 -27.18 19.09 20.64
C HIS A 213 -27.59 17.70 20.11
N GLY A 214 -26.61 16.88 19.74
CA GLY A 214 -26.77 15.50 19.29
C GLY A 214 -26.48 15.38 17.79
N TYR A 215 -25.55 14.50 17.41
CA TYR A 215 -25.22 14.30 15.99
C TYR A 215 -26.35 13.65 15.20
N ASP A 216 -27.22 12.89 15.87
CA ASP A 216 -28.35 12.18 15.28
C ASP A 216 -29.50 13.10 14.86
N VAL A 217 -29.59 14.31 15.43
CA VAL A 217 -30.62 15.29 15.09
C VAL A 217 -30.16 16.29 14.02
N ILE A 218 -28.86 16.34 13.71
CA ILE A 218 -28.32 17.21 12.65
C ILE A 218 -28.81 16.69 11.29
N PRO A 219 -29.47 17.52 10.47
CA PRO A 219 -30.08 17.06 9.23
C PRO A 219 -29.02 16.68 8.19
N ASN A 220 -29.20 15.50 7.59
CA ASN A 220 -28.39 15.07 6.45
C ASN A 220 -28.69 15.97 5.23
N THR A 221 -27.68 16.70 4.78
CA THR A 221 -27.74 17.51 3.57
C THR A 221 -26.82 16.95 2.50
N ILE A 222 -27.33 16.82 1.27
CA ILE A 222 -26.50 16.45 0.12
C ILE A 222 -25.62 17.66 -0.23
N MET A 223 -24.32 17.45 -0.38
CA MET A 223 -23.41 18.49 -0.86
C MET A 223 -23.91 19.03 -2.21
N SER A 224 -24.23 20.33 -2.25
CA SER A 224 -24.62 21.01 -3.48
C SER A 224 -23.39 21.57 -4.20
N GLY A 225 -23.20 21.19 -5.46
CA GLY A 225 -22.14 21.70 -6.32
C GLY A 225 -22.13 20.98 -7.67
N VAL A 226 -21.73 21.66 -8.74
CA VAL A 226 -21.61 21.05 -10.07
C VAL A 226 -20.19 20.51 -10.22
N ALA A 227 -19.94 19.28 -9.80
CA ALA A 227 -18.70 18.58 -10.08
C ALA A 227 -18.91 17.62 -11.24
N THR A 228 -18.46 17.99 -12.45
CA THR A 228 -18.44 17.08 -13.60
C THR A 228 -17.22 16.17 -13.51
N ALA A 229 -17.28 15.16 -12.65
CA ALA A 229 -16.23 14.16 -12.56
C ALA A 229 -16.32 13.20 -13.76
N ARG A 230 -15.17 12.95 -14.41
CA ARG A 230 -15.02 11.92 -15.44
C ARG A 230 -13.76 11.14 -15.18
N LEU A 231 -13.75 9.86 -15.59
CA LEU A 231 -12.53 9.07 -15.57
C LEU A 231 -11.47 9.72 -16.46
N THR A 232 -10.22 9.70 -16.00
CA THR A 232 -9.07 10.03 -16.85
C THR A 232 -8.91 8.95 -17.92
N GLU A 233 -8.18 9.25 -18.99
CA GLU A 233 -7.86 8.25 -20.02
C GLU A 233 -7.14 7.05 -19.43
N ARG A 234 -6.22 7.29 -18.49
CA ARG A 234 -5.52 6.24 -17.75
C ARG A 234 -6.47 5.37 -16.93
N GLN A 235 -7.40 5.96 -16.19
CA GLN A 235 -8.37 5.19 -15.40
C GLN A 235 -9.31 4.36 -16.28
N ARG A 236 -9.74 4.89 -17.44
CA ARG A 236 -10.51 4.12 -18.41
C ARG A 236 -9.71 2.95 -18.96
N PHE A 237 -8.45 3.19 -19.33
CA PHE A 237 -7.54 2.16 -19.82
C PHE A 237 -7.37 1.02 -18.81
N GLU A 238 -7.07 1.33 -17.55
CA GLU A 238 -6.88 0.31 -16.52
C GLU A 238 -8.16 -0.51 -16.28
N ARG A 239 -9.33 0.14 -16.26
CA ARG A 239 -10.62 -0.57 -16.16
C ARG A 239 -10.88 -1.48 -17.36
N GLU A 240 -10.62 -1.00 -18.56
CA GLU A 240 -10.77 -1.83 -19.77
C GLU A 240 -9.75 -2.98 -19.81
N LEU A 241 -8.55 -2.80 -19.25
CA LEU A 241 -7.53 -3.84 -19.19
C LEU A 241 -8.00 -5.00 -18.30
N VAL A 242 -8.57 -4.66 -17.14
CA VAL A 242 -9.25 -5.61 -16.23
C VAL A 242 -10.41 -6.30 -16.96
N ASN A 243 -11.27 -5.55 -17.66
CA ASN A 243 -12.41 -6.10 -18.38
C ASN A 243 -11.98 -7.15 -19.42
N VAL A 244 -10.93 -6.89 -20.21
CA VAL A 244 -10.42 -7.87 -21.20
C VAL A 244 -9.92 -9.15 -20.52
N CYS A 245 -9.27 -9.04 -19.37
CA CYS A 245 -8.79 -10.21 -18.62
C CYS A 245 -9.97 -11.06 -18.10
N VAL A 246 -11.00 -10.41 -17.56
CA VAL A 246 -12.22 -11.07 -17.07
C VAL A 246 -13.01 -11.70 -18.22
N GLU A 247 -13.18 -10.99 -19.35
CA GLU A 247 -13.81 -11.51 -20.56
C GLU A 247 -13.07 -12.73 -21.12
N SER A 248 -11.75 -12.81 -20.89
CA SER A 248 -10.91 -13.95 -21.25
C SER A 248 -11.00 -15.13 -20.27
N GLY A 249 -11.86 -15.05 -19.25
CA GLY A 249 -12.10 -16.12 -18.29
C GLY A 249 -11.06 -16.24 -17.17
N LEU A 250 -10.31 -15.16 -16.91
CA LEU A 250 -9.35 -15.06 -15.82
C LEU A 250 -10.02 -14.51 -14.54
N TYR A 251 -9.55 -14.97 -13.38
CA TYR A 251 -9.97 -14.44 -12.08
C TYR A 251 -8.97 -13.38 -11.57
N GLU A 252 -9.46 -12.22 -11.15
CA GLU A 252 -8.63 -11.21 -10.50
C GLU A 252 -8.23 -11.66 -9.09
N ILE A 253 -6.97 -11.42 -8.71
CA ILE A 253 -6.44 -11.66 -7.36
C ILE A 253 -5.82 -10.37 -6.81
N ASN A 254 -5.77 -10.24 -5.48
CA ASN A 254 -5.16 -9.09 -4.80
C ASN A 254 -4.29 -9.56 -3.61
N PRO A 255 -3.10 -10.15 -3.89
CA PRO A 255 -2.17 -10.57 -2.85
C PRO A 255 -1.50 -9.38 -2.16
N PHE A 256 -0.79 -9.64 -1.05
CA PHE A 256 0.02 -8.61 -0.40
C PHE A 256 1.17 -8.16 -1.33
N SER A 257 1.50 -6.87 -1.26
CA SER A 257 2.66 -6.28 -1.92
C SER A 257 4.00 -6.57 -1.21
N PHE A 258 3.95 -7.29 -0.08
CA PHE A 258 5.13 -7.69 0.68
C PHE A 258 5.65 -9.03 0.18
N MET A 259 6.97 -9.20 0.26
CA MET A 259 7.65 -10.44 -0.10
C MET A 259 8.89 -10.66 0.78
N SER A 260 9.53 -11.80 0.56
CA SER A 260 10.81 -12.20 1.16
C SER A 260 11.93 -12.26 0.12
N ALA A 261 13.19 -12.15 0.57
CA ALA A 261 14.33 -12.40 -0.32
C ALA A 261 14.33 -13.83 -0.91
N LYS A 262 13.82 -14.80 -0.14
CA LYS A 262 13.71 -16.21 -0.52
C LYS A 262 12.78 -16.41 -1.73
N GLU A 263 11.74 -15.60 -1.86
CA GLU A 263 10.84 -15.69 -3.01
C GLU A 263 11.54 -15.35 -4.34
N LEU A 264 12.53 -14.45 -4.34
CA LEU A 264 13.37 -14.20 -5.51
C LEU A 264 14.28 -15.40 -5.83
N ASP A 265 14.75 -16.12 -4.82
CA ASP A 265 15.48 -17.38 -5.01
C ASP A 265 14.56 -18.48 -5.59
N ASN A 266 13.31 -18.54 -5.12
CA ASN A 266 12.34 -19.52 -5.58
C ASN A 266 12.03 -19.37 -7.07
N ILE A 267 11.97 -18.14 -7.58
CA ILE A 267 11.84 -17.87 -9.02
C ILE A 267 13.18 -17.82 -9.76
N CYS A 268 14.29 -18.23 -9.13
CA CYS A 268 15.61 -18.36 -9.73
C CYS A 268 16.23 -17.04 -10.23
N VAL A 269 15.86 -15.88 -9.66
CA VAL A 269 16.45 -14.60 -10.02
C VAL A 269 17.95 -14.59 -9.72
N PRO A 270 18.84 -14.19 -10.65
CA PRO A 270 20.29 -14.12 -10.39
C PRO A 270 20.66 -13.20 -9.22
N GLN A 271 21.76 -13.50 -8.51
CA GLN A 271 22.20 -12.70 -7.34
C GLN A 271 22.59 -11.26 -7.69
N ASN A 272 23.07 -11.03 -8.92
CA ASN A 272 23.41 -9.71 -9.45
C ASN A 272 22.23 -8.98 -10.11
N SER A 273 21.02 -9.55 -10.08
CA SER A 273 19.85 -8.96 -10.75
C SER A 273 19.42 -7.65 -10.07
N PRO A 274 19.04 -6.61 -10.83
CA PRO A 274 18.41 -5.41 -10.30
C PRO A 274 17.14 -5.71 -9.48
N LEU A 275 16.43 -6.80 -9.77
CA LEU A 275 15.24 -7.23 -9.02
C LEU A 275 15.54 -7.55 -7.55
N ARG A 276 16.80 -7.76 -7.16
CA ARG A 276 17.16 -7.97 -5.76
C ARG A 276 17.34 -6.67 -4.98
N ARG A 277 17.33 -5.51 -5.64
CA ARG A 277 17.31 -4.20 -4.99
C ARG A 277 15.87 -3.88 -4.62
N CYS A 278 15.48 -4.21 -3.39
CA CYS A 278 14.13 -4.02 -2.89
C CYS A 278 14.08 -2.94 -1.81
N VAL A 279 12.90 -2.35 -1.60
CA VAL A 279 12.64 -1.48 -0.45
C VAL A 279 12.47 -2.35 0.80
N THR A 280 13.29 -2.13 1.83
CA THR A 280 13.23 -2.88 3.10
C THR A 280 12.27 -2.23 4.09
N ILE A 281 11.44 -3.04 4.73
CA ILE A 281 10.50 -2.58 5.76
C ILE A 281 11.21 -2.56 7.11
N SER A 282 11.20 -1.41 7.81
CA SER A 282 11.94 -1.26 9.07
C SER A 282 11.37 -2.08 10.23
N ASN A 283 10.06 -2.29 10.26
CA ASN A 283 9.36 -3.04 11.31
C ASN A 283 8.39 -4.05 10.68
N PRO A 284 8.89 -5.12 10.02
CA PRO A 284 8.04 -6.09 9.35
C PRO A 284 7.34 -7.01 10.38
N PHE A 285 6.26 -7.68 9.96
CA PHE A 285 5.60 -8.70 10.80
C PHE A 285 6.47 -9.96 10.99
N GLY A 286 7.34 -10.25 10.02
CA GLY A 286 8.33 -11.32 10.05
C GLY A 286 9.22 -11.28 8.80
N GLU A 287 10.13 -12.25 8.68
CA GLU A 287 11.05 -12.33 7.53
C GLU A 287 10.32 -12.47 6.19
N ASP A 288 9.17 -13.15 6.18
CA ASP A 288 8.35 -13.36 4.99
C ASP A 288 7.70 -12.07 4.45
N THR A 289 7.70 -10.99 5.23
CA THR A 289 7.14 -9.68 4.88
C THR A 289 8.18 -8.57 5.03
N SER A 290 9.46 -8.88 4.82
CA SER A 290 10.56 -7.95 5.08
C SER A 290 10.82 -6.94 3.95
N LEU A 291 10.35 -7.24 2.73
CA LEU A 291 10.61 -6.45 1.53
C LEU A 291 9.30 -6.04 0.84
N MET A 292 9.31 -4.87 0.20
CA MET A 292 8.32 -4.56 -0.84
C MET A 292 8.70 -5.29 -2.13
N ARG A 293 7.70 -5.81 -2.85
CA ARG A 293 7.96 -6.58 -4.07
C ARG A 293 8.58 -5.75 -5.20
N SER A 294 9.71 -6.21 -5.70
CA SER A 294 10.35 -5.72 -6.93
C SER A 294 9.85 -6.43 -8.19
N THR A 295 9.20 -7.58 -8.00
CA THR A 295 8.46 -8.30 -9.04
C THR A 295 7.21 -8.96 -8.46
N ALA A 296 6.10 -8.95 -9.21
CA ALA A 296 4.84 -9.56 -8.78
C ALA A 296 4.69 -11.05 -9.16
N ILE A 297 5.66 -11.63 -9.90
CA ILE A 297 5.64 -13.05 -10.28
C ILE A 297 5.54 -13.97 -9.04
N PRO A 298 6.31 -13.77 -7.95
CA PRO A 298 6.19 -14.58 -6.74
C PRO A 298 4.79 -14.51 -6.11
N SER A 299 4.17 -13.33 -6.08
CA SER A 299 2.81 -13.14 -5.55
C SER A 299 1.79 -14.00 -6.32
N MET A 300 1.87 -13.98 -7.65
CA MET A 300 1.05 -14.81 -8.53
C MET A 300 1.28 -16.31 -8.30
N LEU A 301 2.55 -16.74 -8.23
CA LEU A 301 2.90 -18.14 -8.02
C LEU A 301 2.46 -18.66 -6.65
N THR A 302 2.54 -17.85 -5.59
CA THR A 302 2.05 -18.21 -4.26
C THR A 302 0.54 -18.51 -4.28
N VAL A 303 -0.25 -17.71 -5.01
CA VAL A 303 -1.70 -17.94 -5.14
C VAL A 303 -2.01 -19.16 -6.01
N LEU A 304 -1.29 -19.35 -7.12
CA LEU A 304 -1.40 -20.56 -7.95
C LEU A 304 -1.06 -21.83 -7.15
N ALA A 305 0.07 -21.83 -6.45
CA ALA A 305 0.52 -22.93 -5.60
C ALA A 305 -0.48 -23.25 -4.49
N ARG A 306 -1.06 -22.22 -3.84
CA ARG A 306 -2.10 -22.43 -2.83
C ARG A 306 -3.33 -23.14 -3.40
N ASN A 307 -3.80 -22.75 -4.59
CA ASN A 307 -4.93 -23.40 -5.25
C ASN A 307 -4.60 -24.83 -5.66
N TYR A 308 -3.41 -25.04 -6.23
CA TYR A 308 -2.92 -26.36 -6.61
C TYR A 308 -2.84 -27.32 -5.42
N ASN A 309 -2.25 -26.86 -4.30
CA ASN A 309 -2.15 -27.62 -3.05
C ASN A 309 -3.52 -27.87 -2.40
N SER A 310 -4.51 -27.04 -2.72
CA SER A 310 -5.92 -27.23 -2.33
C SER A 310 -6.68 -28.17 -3.27
N ARG A 311 -5.99 -28.82 -4.22
CA ARG A 311 -6.55 -29.78 -5.19
C ARG A 311 -7.55 -29.19 -6.17
N VAL A 312 -7.44 -27.89 -6.47
CA VAL A 312 -8.16 -27.29 -7.59
C VAL A 312 -7.54 -27.83 -8.90
N PRO A 313 -8.33 -28.41 -9.82
CA PRO A 313 -7.78 -29.13 -10.97
C PRO A 313 -7.09 -28.22 -11.99
N SER A 314 -7.56 -26.98 -12.14
CA SER A 314 -6.98 -26.00 -13.06
C SER A 314 -7.31 -24.58 -12.58
N ALA A 315 -6.43 -23.62 -12.88
CA ALA A 315 -6.64 -22.22 -12.52
C ALA A 315 -6.08 -21.28 -13.59
N ALA A 316 -6.74 -20.15 -13.79
CA ALA A 316 -6.23 -19.04 -14.58
C ALA A 316 -6.66 -17.72 -13.92
N MET A 317 -5.69 -16.87 -13.64
CA MET A 317 -5.87 -15.68 -12.81
C MET A 317 -4.97 -14.55 -13.31
N PHE A 318 -5.27 -13.33 -12.88
CA PHE A 318 -4.48 -12.15 -13.18
C PHE A 318 -4.43 -11.18 -12.01
N GLU A 319 -3.41 -10.32 -12.01
CA GLU A 319 -3.23 -9.23 -11.06
C GLU A 319 -2.77 -7.98 -11.81
N VAL A 320 -3.38 -6.82 -11.55
CA VAL A 320 -2.79 -5.52 -11.88
C VAL A 320 -1.97 -5.06 -10.68
N ALA A 321 -0.75 -5.58 -10.58
CA ALA A 321 0.16 -5.43 -9.47
C ALA A 321 0.90 -4.09 -9.51
N THR A 322 1.33 -3.60 -8.33
CA THR A 322 2.33 -2.52 -8.21
C THR A 322 3.65 -3.11 -7.74
N GLU A 323 4.71 -2.85 -8.49
CA GLU A 323 6.10 -3.17 -8.16
C GLU A 323 6.82 -1.91 -7.68
N PHE A 324 7.71 -2.06 -6.70
CA PHE A 324 8.40 -0.95 -6.03
C PHE A 324 9.90 -1.01 -6.36
N ILE A 325 10.37 -0.05 -7.16
CA ILE A 325 11.77 0.01 -7.59
C ILE A 325 12.46 1.14 -6.83
N PRO A 326 13.45 0.86 -5.96
CA PRO A 326 14.12 1.90 -5.18
C PRO A 326 15.03 2.76 -6.06
N HIS A 327 15.09 4.06 -5.75
CA HIS A 327 16.13 4.94 -6.25
C HIS A 327 17.46 4.71 -5.51
N ALA A 328 18.55 5.27 -6.05
CA ALA A 328 19.86 5.22 -5.39
C ALA A 328 19.88 6.00 -4.06
N SER A 329 19.03 7.02 -3.92
CA SER A 329 18.84 7.78 -2.70
C SER A 329 17.74 7.15 -1.84
N THR A 330 17.98 7.00 -0.52
CA THR A 330 16.98 6.49 0.42
C THR A 330 15.93 7.53 0.85
N ASN A 331 16.09 8.79 0.42
CA ASN A 331 15.18 9.89 0.77
C ASN A 331 14.08 10.13 -0.28
N GLU A 332 14.07 9.39 -1.38
CA GLU A 332 13.07 9.48 -2.43
C GLU A 332 12.11 8.28 -2.35
N LEU A 333 10.84 8.50 -2.70
CA LEU A 333 9.88 7.41 -2.82
C LEU A 333 10.30 6.48 -3.96
N PRO A 334 10.07 5.16 -3.86
CA PRO A 334 10.36 4.24 -4.96
C PRO A 334 9.48 4.54 -6.17
N ASP A 335 9.95 4.15 -7.35
CA ASP A 335 9.10 4.11 -8.55
C ASP A 335 8.06 3.00 -8.38
N GLU A 336 6.78 3.37 -8.45
CA GLU A 336 5.63 2.47 -8.34
C GLU A 336 5.10 2.10 -9.73
N ASN A 337 5.65 1.03 -10.29
CA ASN A 337 5.32 0.58 -11.63
C ASN A 337 4.21 -0.46 -11.61
N LYS A 338 3.13 -0.22 -12.38
CA LYS A 338 2.05 -1.18 -12.52
C LYS A 338 2.40 -2.27 -13.53
N LYS A 339 2.22 -3.53 -13.15
CA LYS A 339 2.34 -4.71 -14.02
C LYS A 339 1.02 -5.46 -14.11
N LEU A 340 0.68 -5.96 -15.29
CA LEU A 340 -0.33 -6.97 -15.47
C LEU A 340 0.36 -8.33 -15.46
N ILE A 341 0.12 -9.10 -14.40
CA ILE A 341 0.59 -10.47 -14.29
C ILE A 341 -0.58 -11.39 -14.63
N ILE A 342 -0.39 -12.33 -15.55
CA ILE A 342 -1.33 -13.40 -15.85
C ILE A 342 -0.67 -14.72 -15.50
N GLY A 343 -1.38 -15.60 -14.80
CA GLY A 343 -0.85 -16.90 -14.43
C GLY A 343 -1.87 -18.02 -14.56
N SER A 344 -1.42 -19.18 -15.03
CA SER A 344 -2.27 -20.36 -15.16
C SER A 344 -1.50 -21.67 -15.01
N TYR A 345 -2.17 -22.68 -14.43
CA TYR A 345 -1.78 -24.08 -14.55
C TYR A 345 -2.98 -24.90 -15.05
N ALA A 346 -2.72 -25.89 -15.91
CA ALA A 346 -3.67 -26.85 -16.47
C ALA A 346 -4.94 -26.29 -17.17
N LYS A 347 -5.21 -24.98 -17.11
CA LYS A 347 -6.37 -24.31 -17.73
C LYS A 347 -6.00 -23.64 -19.05
N LEU A 348 -4.89 -22.89 -19.07
CA LEU A 348 -4.38 -22.18 -20.23
C LEU A 348 -2.95 -22.63 -20.51
N ASP A 349 -2.59 -22.69 -21.78
CA ASP A 349 -1.22 -22.88 -22.24
C ASP A 349 -0.56 -21.58 -22.73
N PHE A 350 0.63 -21.71 -23.32
CA PHE A 350 1.37 -20.59 -23.88
C PHE A 350 0.58 -19.83 -24.97
N TYR A 351 -0.09 -20.55 -25.86
CA TYR A 351 -0.82 -19.96 -26.98
C TYR A 351 -2.14 -19.34 -26.53
N ASP A 352 -2.77 -19.89 -25.50
CA ASP A 352 -3.95 -19.28 -24.88
C ASP A 352 -3.60 -17.90 -24.28
N ILE A 353 -2.55 -17.81 -23.45
CA ILE A 353 -2.13 -16.53 -22.87
C ILE A 353 -1.66 -15.56 -23.96
N LYS A 354 -0.95 -16.06 -24.99
CA LYS A 354 -0.62 -15.27 -26.18
C LYS A 354 -1.88 -14.67 -26.82
N GLY A 355 -2.94 -15.46 -26.98
CA GLY A 355 -4.24 -15.01 -27.51
C GLY A 355 -4.88 -13.93 -26.63
N ILE A 356 -4.77 -14.03 -25.31
CA ILE A 356 -5.23 -12.98 -24.38
C ILE A 356 -4.45 -11.68 -24.59
N ILE A 357 -3.12 -11.76 -24.76
CA ILE A 357 -2.28 -10.59 -25.04
C ILE A 357 -2.65 -9.95 -26.39
N GLU A 358 -2.92 -10.76 -27.41
CA GLU A 358 -3.42 -10.30 -28.71
C GLU A 358 -4.81 -9.64 -28.59
N ALA A 359 -5.70 -10.16 -27.72
CA ALA A 359 -6.99 -9.55 -27.42
C ALA A 359 -6.85 -8.20 -26.70
N ILE A 360 -5.92 -8.07 -25.75
CA ILE A 360 -5.54 -6.80 -25.11
C ILE A 360 -5.07 -5.81 -26.18
N ALA A 361 -4.14 -6.22 -27.05
CA ALA A 361 -3.64 -5.38 -28.13
C ALA A 361 -4.76 -4.93 -29.08
N ALA A 362 -5.69 -5.82 -29.44
CA ALA A 362 -6.84 -5.52 -30.28
C ALA A 362 -7.86 -4.58 -29.61
N ARG A 363 -8.04 -4.68 -28.29
CA ARG A 363 -8.91 -3.77 -27.51
C ARG A 363 -8.36 -2.35 -27.56
N PHE A 364 -7.06 -2.19 -27.30
CA PHE A 364 -6.37 -0.91 -27.23
C PHE A 364 -5.77 -0.41 -28.55
N ASN A 365 -6.06 -1.10 -29.66
CA ASN A 365 -5.58 -0.76 -30.99
C ASN A 365 -4.03 -0.66 -31.08
N ILE A 366 -3.33 -1.45 -30.26
CA ILE A 366 -1.86 -1.57 -30.28
C ILE A 366 -1.45 -2.19 -31.62
N LYS A 367 -0.45 -1.60 -32.27
CA LYS A 367 0.06 -2.03 -33.59
C LYS A 367 1.39 -2.74 -33.44
N GLU A 368 1.75 -3.51 -34.47
CA GLU A 368 3.07 -4.15 -34.58
C GLU A 368 3.44 -5.01 -33.38
N LEU A 369 2.44 -5.72 -32.82
CA LEU A 369 2.67 -6.69 -31.76
C LEU A 369 3.52 -7.84 -32.30
N SER A 370 4.63 -8.13 -31.63
CA SER A 370 5.54 -9.22 -31.97
C SER A 370 6.00 -9.98 -30.73
N PHE A 371 6.30 -11.25 -30.92
CA PHE A 371 6.79 -12.16 -29.89
C PHE A 371 8.15 -12.68 -30.33
N ARG A 372 9.20 -12.42 -29.54
CA ARG A 372 10.58 -12.79 -29.86
C ARG A 372 11.04 -13.85 -28.87
N ALA A 373 11.51 -15.00 -29.36
CA ALA A 373 11.95 -16.08 -28.49
C ALA A 373 13.14 -15.65 -27.61
N VAL A 374 13.09 -16.03 -26.33
CA VAL A 374 14.13 -15.73 -25.34
C VAL A 374 14.47 -16.99 -24.56
N SER A 375 15.75 -17.21 -24.29
CA SER A 375 16.26 -18.45 -23.68
C SER A 375 17.13 -18.25 -22.44
N ASP A 376 17.50 -17.02 -22.12
CA ASP A 376 18.46 -16.65 -21.08
C ASP A 376 17.81 -16.16 -19.77
N ASN A 377 16.48 -16.30 -19.62
CA ASN A 377 15.77 -15.95 -18.39
C ASN A 377 15.61 -17.18 -17.47
N PRO A 378 16.28 -17.26 -16.30
CA PRO A 378 16.26 -18.44 -15.43
C PRO A 378 14.90 -18.73 -14.76
N THR A 379 14.01 -17.73 -14.70
CA THR A 379 12.66 -17.89 -14.17
C THR A 379 11.82 -18.79 -15.08
N PHE A 380 12.09 -18.76 -16.39
CA PHE A 380 11.28 -19.41 -17.40
C PHE A 380 12.01 -20.55 -18.12
N HIS A 381 11.26 -21.35 -18.87
CA HIS A 381 11.77 -22.44 -19.68
C HIS A 381 12.43 -21.90 -20.96
N SER A 382 13.68 -22.28 -21.23
CA SER A 382 14.52 -21.72 -22.32
C SER A 382 13.94 -21.86 -23.73
N GLY A 383 13.15 -22.90 -24.00
CA GLY A 383 12.49 -23.11 -25.30
C GLY A 383 11.02 -22.67 -25.39
N ARG A 384 10.44 -22.13 -24.31
CA ARG A 384 8.99 -21.84 -24.21
C ARG A 384 8.76 -20.48 -23.56
N THR A 385 9.51 -19.49 -24.02
CA THR A 385 9.49 -18.12 -23.50
C THR A 385 9.66 -17.13 -24.64
N ALA A 386 8.90 -16.05 -24.60
CA ALA A 386 9.00 -14.96 -25.56
C ALA A 386 8.88 -13.61 -24.87
N GLU A 387 9.71 -12.66 -25.30
CA GLU A 387 9.48 -11.26 -25.02
C GLU A 387 8.46 -10.66 -25.98
N ILE A 388 7.70 -9.71 -25.47
CA ILE A 388 6.55 -9.12 -26.14
C ILE A 388 6.92 -7.68 -26.47
N PHE A 389 6.77 -7.30 -27.74
CA PHE A 389 7.07 -5.95 -28.23
C PHE A 389 5.90 -5.37 -29.01
N ALA A 390 5.75 -4.05 -28.96
CA ALA A 390 4.97 -3.26 -29.91
C ALA A 390 5.92 -2.28 -30.60
N GLY A 391 6.24 -2.54 -31.87
CA GLY A 391 7.35 -1.88 -32.56
C GLY A 391 8.66 -2.11 -31.79
N ASP A 392 9.28 -1.03 -31.33
CA ASP A 392 10.52 -1.06 -30.53
C ASP A 392 10.29 -1.06 -29.01
N THR A 393 9.03 -0.90 -28.56
CA THR A 393 8.71 -0.84 -27.12
C THR A 393 8.53 -2.25 -26.57
N ARG A 394 9.36 -2.63 -25.59
CA ARG A 394 9.21 -3.87 -24.84
C ARG A 394 8.03 -3.77 -23.89
N LEU A 395 7.02 -4.62 -24.09
CA LEU A 395 5.81 -4.68 -23.27
C LEU A 395 5.93 -5.64 -22.10
N GLY A 396 6.75 -6.69 -22.22
CA GLY A 396 6.86 -7.70 -21.18
C GLY A 396 7.39 -9.04 -21.66
N ILE A 397 7.06 -10.08 -20.92
CA ILE A 397 7.48 -11.46 -21.18
C ILE A 397 6.32 -12.43 -20.93
N LEU A 398 6.26 -13.50 -21.71
CA LEU A 398 5.36 -14.64 -21.53
C LEU A 398 6.20 -15.92 -21.60
N GLY A 399 6.01 -16.84 -20.68
CA GLY A 399 6.65 -18.14 -20.78
C GLY A 399 6.09 -19.20 -19.84
N GLU A 400 6.49 -20.44 -20.12
CA GLU A 400 6.38 -21.54 -19.16
C GLU A 400 7.41 -21.35 -18.06
N LEU A 401 7.01 -21.54 -16.81
CA LEU A 401 7.91 -21.49 -15.66
C LEU A 401 9.02 -22.54 -15.82
N SER A 402 10.25 -22.22 -15.40
CA SER A 402 11.35 -23.19 -15.46
C SER A 402 11.06 -24.38 -14.55
N PRO A 403 11.52 -25.60 -14.86
CA PRO A 403 11.27 -26.77 -14.01
C PRO A 403 11.71 -26.58 -12.56
N LYS A 404 12.82 -25.85 -12.36
CA LYS A 404 13.35 -25.52 -11.04
C LYS A 404 12.42 -24.55 -10.29
N ALA A 405 11.99 -23.46 -10.93
CA ALA A 405 11.08 -22.51 -10.32
C ALA A 405 9.72 -23.15 -10.00
N ALA A 406 9.17 -23.97 -10.91
CA ALA A 406 7.93 -24.72 -10.66
C ALA A 406 8.06 -25.66 -9.45
N SER A 407 9.17 -26.40 -9.36
CA SER A 407 9.44 -27.29 -8.23
C SER A 407 9.55 -26.55 -6.90
N ASN A 408 10.13 -25.34 -6.87
CA ASN A 408 10.26 -24.54 -5.65
C ASN A 408 8.89 -24.13 -5.06
N TYR A 409 7.87 -24.02 -5.91
CA TYR A 409 6.48 -23.75 -5.51
C TYR A 409 5.62 -25.02 -5.36
N GLY A 410 6.19 -26.21 -5.54
CA GLY A 410 5.46 -27.48 -5.48
C GLY A 410 4.50 -27.72 -6.64
N LEU A 411 4.65 -26.99 -7.74
CA LEU A 411 3.81 -27.10 -8.94
C LEU A 411 4.38 -28.20 -9.86
N LYS A 412 3.62 -29.28 -10.06
CA LYS A 412 3.99 -30.36 -11.01
C LYS A 412 3.39 -30.17 -12.40
N GLU A 413 2.26 -29.48 -12.47
CA GLU A 413 1.63 -29.12 -13.73
C GLU A 413 2.40 -28.00 -14.42
N ARG A 414 2.37 -28.00 -15.76
CA ARG A 414 2.93 -26.90 -16.54
C ARG A 414 2.22 -25.61 -16.13
N THR A 415 3.01 -24.63 -15.73
CA THR A 415 2.53 -23.34 -15.25
C THR A 415 3.08 -22.25 -16.17
N TYR A 416 2.20 -21.39 -16.66
CA TYR A 416 2.53 -20.30 -17.56
C TYR A 416 2.31 -18.97 -16.87
N ILE A 417 3.23 -18.03 -17.08
CA ILE A 417 3.17 -16.67 -16.54
C ILE A 417 3.41 -15.67 -17.67
N ALA A 418 2.60 -14.62 -17.72
CA ALA A 418 2.93 -13.39 -18.44
C ALA A 418 3.11 -12.24 -17.45
N ASP A 419 4.13 -11.42 -17.68
CA ASP A 419 4.41 -10.18 -16.95
C ASP A 419 4.50 -9.03 -17.95
N LEU A 420 3.52 -8.13 -17.91
CA LEU A 420 3.36 -7.02 -18.84
C LEU A 420 3.39 -5.68 -18.11
N GLY A 421 4.15 -4.72 -18.63
CA GLY A 421 4.17 -3.35 -18.15
C GLY A 421 2.89 -2.59 -18.51
N VAL A 422 2.13 -2.13 -17.51
CA VAL A 422 0.86 -1.41 -17.73
C VAL A 422 1.13 0.01 -18.25
N ASN A 423 2.26 0.61 -17.88
CA ASN A 423 2.69 1.92 -18.38
C ASN A 423 3.09 1.83 -19.86
N GLU A 424 3.85 0.78 -20.19
CA GLU A 424 4.31 0.44 -21.53
C GLU A 424 3.12 0.14 -22.45
N LEU A 425 2.19 -0.71 -22.01
CA LEU A 425 0.93 -0.97 -22.73
C LEU A 425 0.14 0.32 -23.01
N TYR A 426 0.02 1.20 -22.02
CA TYR A 426 -0.69 2.48 -22.19
C TYR A 426 0.02 3.40 -23.19
N SER A 427 1.36 3.45 -23.16
CA SER A 427 2.16 4.30 -24.04
C SER A 427 2.02 3.95 -25.54
N VAL A 428 1.69 2.70 -25.86
CA VAL A 428 1.53 2.20 -27.23
C VAL A 428 0.08 2.07 -27.68
N CYS A 429 -0.87 2.57 -26.89
CA CYS A 429 -2.29 2.54 -27.26
C CYS A 429 -2.50 3.34 -28.55
N GLY A 430 -3.19 2.70 -29.51
CA GLY A 430 -3.51 3.33 -30.78
C GLY A 430 -4.61 4.38 -30.63
N ALA A 431 -4.72 5.25 -31.63
CA ALA A 431 -5.82 6.20 -31.70
C ALA A 431 -7.20 5.50 -31.68
N THR A 432 -8.22 6.24 -31.26
CA THR A 432 -9.60 5.76 -31.18
C THR A 432 -10.04 5.12 -32.50
N LYS A 433 -10.72 3.96 -32.41
CA LYS A 433 -11.20 3.23 -33.58
C LYS A 433 -12.08 4.14 -34.44
N ARG A 434 -11.73 4.27 -35.72
CA ARG A 434 -12.51 5.02 -36.71
C ARG A 434 -13.31 4.06 -37.56
N TYR A 435 -14.52 4.46 -37.92
CA TYR A 435 -15.36 3.72 -38.86
C TYR A 435 -14.63 3.53 -40.19
N LYS A 436 -14.62 2.30 -40.69
CA LYS A 436 -14.18 1.95 -42.05
C LYS A 436 -15.37 1.37 -42.79
N GLN A 437 -15.60 1.83 -44.02
CA GLN A 437 -16.69 1.33 -44.84
C GLN A 437 -16.56 -0.19 -45.04
N LEU A 438 -17.69 -0.89 -44.98
CA LEU A 438 -17.73 -2.31 -45.27
C LEU A 438 -17.21 -2.60 -46.69
N PRO A 439 -16.48 -3.71 -46.88
CA PRO A 439 -15.99 -4.08 -48.21
C PRO A 439 -17.14 -4.22 -49.22
N LYS A 440 -17.00 -3.59 -50.38
CA LYS A 440 -18.01 -3.65 -51.47
C LYS A 440 -17.78 -4.83 -52.42
N PHE A 441 -16.56 -5.35 -52.48
CA PHE A 441 -16.14 -6.40 -53.40
C PHE A 441 -15.90 -7.72 -52.66
N PRO A 442 -16.14 -8.89 -53.31
CA PRO A 442 -15.88 -10.18 -52.69
C PRO A 442 -14.38 -10.37 -52.41
N ALA A 443 -14.08 -11.20 -51.41
CA ALA A 443 -12.70 -11.63 -51.15
C ALA A 443 -12.43 -12.97 -51.84
N THR A 444 -11.19 -13.19 -52.24
CA THR A 444 -10.69 -14.45 -52.78
C THR A 444 -9.78 -15.10 -51.74
N THR A 445 -9.96 -16.39 -51.48
CA THR A 445 -9.11 -17.14 -50.54
C THR A 445 -8.13 -18.00 -51.31
N ARG A 446 -6.88 -18.05 -50.84
CA ARG A 446 -5.82 -18.91 -51.36
C ARG A 446 -5.11 -19.57 -50.18
N ASP A 447 -5.02 -20.89 -50.23
CA ASP A 447 -4.27 -21.66 -49.24
C ASP A 447 -2.95 -22.10 -49.86
N ILE A 448 -1.86 -21.98 -49.11
CA ILE A 448 -0.53 -22.40 -49.52
C ILE A 448 0.14 -23.19 -48.40
N ALA A 449 0.78 -24.30 -48.73
CA ALA A 449 1.65 -25.05 -47.82
C ALA A 449 3.11 -24.80 -48.17
N LEU A 450 3.87 -24.27 -47.21
CA LEU A 450 5.27 -23.90 -47.38
C LEU A 450 6.17 -24.82 -46.56
N VAL A 451 7.25 -25.31 -47.16
CA VAL A 451 8.28 -26.10 -46.49
C VAL A 451 9.45 -25.18 -46.14
N CYS A 452 9.88 -25.22 -44.88
CA CYS A 452 10.97 -24.40 -44.35
C CYS A 452 11.79 -25.20 -43.32
N ASP A 453 12.94 -24.67 -42.92
CA ASP A 453 13.73 -25.24 -41.82
C ASP A 453 12.94 -25.21 -40.51
N ASP A 454 13.20 -26.19 -39.65
CA ASP A 454 12.45 -26.32 -38.39
C ASP A 454 12.59 -25.10 -37.48
N ALA A 455 13.76 -24.45 -37.55
CA ALA A 455 14.09 -23.24 -36.82
C ALA A 455 13.42 -21.97 -37.38
N THR A 456 12.93 -21.98 -38.62
CA THR A 456 12.31 -20.80 -39.23
C THR A 456 11.01 -20.44 -38.52
N GLU A 457 10.91 -19.23 -37.97
CA GLU A 457 9.69 -18.79 -37.27
C GLU A 457 8.55 -18.47 -38.25
N SER A 458 7.31 -18.85 -37.91
CA SER A 458 6.12 -18.51 -38.72
C SER A 458 6.00 -17.00 -38.94
N ALA A 459 6.28 -16.21 -37.89
CA ALA A 459 6.22 -14.75 -37.95
C ALA A 459 7.12 -14.15 -39.04
N TYR A 460 8.29 -14.75 -39.29
CA TYR A 460 9.21 -14.33 -40.36
C TYR A 460 8.58 -14.53 -41.74
N ILE A 461 8.00 -15.71 -41.96
CA ILE A 461 7.31 -16.07 -43.21
C ILE A 461 6.09 -15.14 -43.41
N GLU A 462 5.30 -14.92 -42.36
CA GLU A 462 4.15 -14.04 -42.39
C GLU A 462 4.51 -12.60 -42.75
N ALA A 463 5.60 -12.06 -42.17
CA ALA A 463 6.09 -10.72 -42.48
C ALA A 463 6.48 -10.60 -43.96
N LYS A 464 7.16 -11.61 -44.52
CA LYS A 464 7.51 -11.65 -45.95
C LYS A 464 6.27 -11.72 -46.84
N ILE A 465 5.31 -12.59 -46.53
CA ILE A 465 4.05 -12.69 -47.29
C ILE A 465 3.30 -11.36 -47.26
N ARG A 466 3.16 -10.73 -46.08
CA ARG A 466 2.47 -9.44 -45.94
C ARG A 466 3.12 -8.35 -46.79
N LYS A 467 4.45 -8.28 -46.77
CA LYS A 467 5.22 -7.31 -47.57
C LYS A 467 5.06 -7.57 -49.08
N ALA A 468 5.08 -8.83 -49.52
CA ALA A 468 5.05 -9.20 -50.94
C ALA A 468 3.65 -9.13 -51.56
N CYS A 469 2.60 -9.51 -50.83
CA CYS A 469 1.22 -9.35 -51.28
C CYS A 469 0.79 -7.88 -51.25
N GLY A 470 1.28 -7.08 -50.29
CA GLY A 470 0.96 -5.65 -50.19
C GLY A 470 -0.51 -5.40 -49.85
N GLY A 471 -1.07 -4.32 -50.40
CA GLY A 471 -2.41 -3.82 -50.02
C GLY A 471 -3.60 -4.71 -50.37
N VAL A 472 -3.40 -5.76 -51.18
CA VAL A 472 -4.45 -6.74 -51.50
C VAL A 472 -4.60 -7.83 -50.45
N LEU A 473 -3.64 -8.01 -49.53
CA LEU A 473 -3.76 -8.99 -48.46
C LEU A 473 -4.59 -8.42 -47.31
N GLU A 474 -5.79 -8.97 -47.13
CA GLU A 474 -6.70 -8.58 -46.05
C GLU A 474 -6.39 -9.35 -44.76
N ARG A 475 -6.22 -10.68 -44.87
CA ARG A 475 -5.95 -11.56 -43.73
C ARG A 475 -4.96 -12.65 -44.12
N LEU A 476 -4.12 -13.01 -43.17
CA LEU A 476 -3.19 -14.13 -43.25
C LEU A 476 -3.30 -14.89 -41.92
N SER A 477 -3.50 -16.20 -41.99
CA SER A 477 -3.58 -17.07 -40.81
C SER A 477 -2.91 -18.41 -41.08
N VAL A 478 -2.12 -18.88 -40.13
CA VAL A 478 -1.68 -20.28 -40.08
C VAL A 478 -2.88 -21.15 -39.71
N PHE A 479 -3.07 -22.25 -40.43
CA PHE A 479 -4.11 -23.23 -40.08
C PHE A 479 -3.57 -24.65 -39.87
N ASP A 480 -2.36 -24.95 -40.32
CA ASP A 480 -1.71 -26.24 -40.05
C ASP A 480 -0.19 -26.11 -39.96
N VAL A 481 0.43 -26.92 -39.09
CA VAL A 481 1.88 -27.08 -38.97
C VAL A 481 2.19 -28.57 -38.91
N TYR A 482 2.70 -29.12 -39.99
CA TYR A 482 3.01 -30.53 -40.13
C TYR A 482 4.50 -30.81 -39.95
N LYS A 483 4.81 -31.67 -38.95
CA LYS A 483 6.10 -32.33 -38.76
C LYS A 483 5.84 -33.83 -38.63
N GLY A 484 6.35 -34.64 -39.55
CA GLY A 484 6.14 -36.10 -39.52
C GLY A 484 6.97 -36.82 -40.57
N ASP A 485 6.86 -38.15 -40.63
CA ASP A 485 7.77 -39.04 -41.38
C ASP A 485 7.85 -38.77 -42.89
N LYS A 486 6.82 -38.14 -43.46
CA LYS A 486 6.77 -37.70 -44.87
C LYS A 486 7.43 -36.34 -45.12
N MET A 487 8.10 -35.77 -44.11
CA MET A 487 8.85 -34.51 -44.17
C MET A 487 10.35 -34.82 -44.11
N GLU A 488 11.14 -34.07 -44.86
CA GLU A 488 12.60 -34.17 -44.76
C GLU A 488 13.07 -33.84 -43.33
N ALA A 489 14.11 -34.55 -42.88
CA ALA A 489 14.66 -34.34 -41.54
C ALA A 489 15.12 -32.88 -41.37
N GLY A 490 14.69 -32.23 -40.29
CA GLY A 490 15.00 -30.82 -40.02
C GLY A 490 14.13 -29.82 -40.77
N LYS A 491 13.14 -30.27 -41.56
CA LYS A 491 12.13 -29.41 -42.21
C LYS A 491 10.78 -29.53 -41.52
N LYS A 492 9.94 -28.51 -41.72
CA LYS A 492 8.52 -28.50 -41.36
C LYS A 492 7.70 -27.89 -42.50
N SER A 493 6.43 -28.25 -42.56
CA SER A 493 5.48 -27.60 -43.46
C SER A 493 4.49 -26.76 -42.68
N ILE A 494 4.32 -25.50 -43.07
CA ILE A 494 3.34 -24.57 -42.48
C ILE A 494 2.34 -24.21 -43.56
N ALA A 495 1.05 -24.40 -43.28
CA ALA A 495 -0.04 -24.05 -44.17
C ALA A 495 -0.68 -22.72 -43.76
N TYR A 496 -0.81 -21.82 -44.73
CA TYR A 496 -1.36 -20.48 -44.56
C TYR A 496 -2.60 -20.32 -45.41
N SER A 497 -3.62 -19.67 -44.84
CA SER A 497 -4.78 -19.19 -45.57
C SER A 497 -4.68 -17.67 -45.74
N LEU A 498 -4.74 -17.24 -47.00
CA LEU A 498 -4.63 -15.84 -47.41
C LEU A 498 -5.99 -15.38 -47.93
N ILE A 499 -6.57 -14.37 -47.28
CA ILE A 499 -7.75 -13.67 -47.78
C ILE A 499 -7.26 -12.44 -48.53
N LEU A 500 -7.50 -12.41 -49.83
CA LEU A 500 -7.11 -11.34 -50.74
C LEU A 500 -8.35 -10.53 -51.15
N ARG A 501 -8.25 -9.20 -51.08
CA ARG A 501 -9.31 -8.28 -51.51
C ARG A 501 -8.74 -6.93 -51.94
N ASP A 502 -9.20 -6.43 -53.08
CA ASP A 502 -8.97 -5.06 -53.51
C ASP A 502 -10.13 -4.14 -53.05
N LYS A 503 -9.80 -2.89 -52.72
CA LYS A 503 -10.75 -1.91 -52.20
C LYS A 503 -11.64 -1.29 -53.29
N ASP A 504 -11.17 -1.28 -54.54
CA ASP A 504 -11.75 -0.53 -55.64
C ASP A 504 -12.33 -1.45 -56.74
N LYS A 505 -12.00 -2.75 -56.74
CA LYS A 505 -12.51 -3.72 -57.71
C LYS A 505 -12.57 -5.15 -57.18
N THR A 506 -13.27 -6.02 -57.89
CA THR A 506 -13.17 -7.48 -57.73
C THR A 506 -11.83 -7.95 -58.30
N LEU A 507 -11.05 -8.71 -57.51
CA LEU A 507 -9.82 -9.34 -57.98
C LEU A 507 -10.14 -10.45 -58.98
N THR A 508 -9.41 -10.50 -60.09
CA THR A 508 -9.43 -11.68 -60.98
C THR A 508 -8.54 -12.79 -60.41
N ASP A 509 -8.73 -14.03 -60.87
CA ASP A 509 -7.88 -15.14 -60.44
C ASP A 509 -6.41 -14.91 -60.79
N GLU A 510 -6.12 -14.31 -61.96
CA GLU A 510 -4.76 -13.98 -62.37
C GLU A 510 -4.09 -12.95 -61.44
N GLU A 511 -4.85 -11.98 -60.92
CA GLU A 511 -4.34 -10.97 -59.98
C GLU A 511 -4.08 -11.57 -58.60
N ALA A 512 -4.98 -12.46 -58.14
CA ALA A 512 -4.79 -13.20 -56.90
C ALA A 512 -3.56 -14.11 -56.99
N ASP A 513 -3.42 -14.86 -58.07
CA ASP A 513 -2.31 -15.79 -58.29
C ASP A 513 -0.98 -15.03 -58.48
N ALA A 514 -1.01 -13.84 -59.11
CA ALA A 514 0.16 -12.97 -59.17
C ALA A 514 0.61 -12.50 -57.78
N ALA A 515 -0.32 -12.19 -56.88
CA ALA A 515 0.01 -11.83 -55.51
C ALA A 515 0.64 -13.01 -54.73
N ILE A 516 0.12 -14.22 -54.92
CA ILE A 516 0.72 -15.43 -54.34
C ILE A 516 2.12 -15.67 -54.92
N LYS A 517 2.28 -15.59 -56.25
CA LYS A 517 3.56 -15.79 -56.93
C LYS A 517 4.64 -14.81 -56.45
N ARG A 518 4.29 -13.54 -56.20
CA ARG A 518 5.21 -12.57 -55.59
C ARG A 518 5.69 -13.01 -54.22
N SER A 519 4.78 -13.52 -53.38
CA SER A 519 5.12 -14.03 -52.05
C SER A 519 6.00 -15.27 -52.12
N LEU A 520 5.69 -16.21 -53.01
CA LEU A 520 6.51 -17.41 -53.22
C LEU A 520 7.92 -17.05 -53.71
N ASN A 521 8.06 -16.10 -54.63
CA ASN A 521 9.37 -15.63 -55.08
C ASN A 521 10.17 -15.02 -53.93
N ALA A 522 9.57 -14.15 -53.11
CA ALA A 522 10.24 -13.52 -51.98
C ALA A 522 10.67 -14.51 -50.88
N LEU A 523 9.94 -15.63 -50.75
CA LEU A 523 10.25 -16.72 -49.82
C LEU A 523 11.29 -17.69 -50.37
N SER A 524 11.30 -17.91 -51.69
CA SER A 524 12.27 -18.80 -52.35
C SER A 524 13.71 -18.32 -52.22
N GLU A 525 13.93 -17.01 -52.06
CA GLU A 525 15.23 -16.42 -51.76
C GLU A 525 15.82 -16.93 -50.43
N ASP A 526 14.99 -17.41 -49.49
CA ASP A 526 15.44 -17.97 -48.20
C ASP A 526 15.36 -19.51 -48.16
N GLY A 527 15.18 -20.17 -49.31
CA GLY A 527 15.05 -21.63 -49.37
C GLY A 527 13.70 -22.17 -48.85
N ILE A 528 12.68 -21.32 -48.75
CA ILE A 528 11.31 -21.72 -48.42
C ILE A 528 10.57 -22.06 -49.70
N THR A 529 10.04 -23.28 -49.81
CA THR A 529 9.46 -23.80 -51.05
C THR A 529 7.98 -24.14 -50.91
N LEU A 530 7.23 -24.03 -52.01
CA LEU A 530 5.83 -24.45 -52.07
C LEU A 530 5.75 -25.99 -52.11
N ARG A 531 4.89 -26.56 -51.28
CA ARG A 531 4.56 -27.99 -51.26
C ARG A 531 3.24 -28.29 -51.98
N SER A 532 2.21 -27.49 -51.70
CA SER A 532 0.86 -27.63 -52.26
C SER A 532 0.07 -26.35 -52.13
#